data_AF-A0A8S3ACB3-F1
#
_entry.id   AF-A0A8S3ACB3-F1
#
_cell.length_a   1.000
_cell.length_b   1.000
_cell.length_c   1.000
_cell.angle_alpha   90.00
_cell.angle_beta   90.00
_cell.angle_gamma   90.00
#
_symmetry.space_group_name_H-M   'P 1'
#
loop_
_entity.id
_entity.type
_entity.pdbx_description
1 polymer ?
#
loop_
_entity_poly.entity_id
_entity_poly.type
_entity_poly.pdbx_seq_one_letter_code
_entity_poly.pdbx_strand_id
1 'polypeptide(L)'
;ALGPLHPTFNIVDIIRNGLRRILPPNAHEICSGRLFISLTHWKDNKNVIINQFKNREELIQVLICSSFVPYWSGIIPPKFR
;
A
#
# COMPACT_ATOMS: atom_id res chain seq x y z
N ALA A 1 10.80 -4.58 -23.60
CA ALA A 1 9.63 -3.90 -22.99
C ALA A 1 10.13 -2.64 -22.31
N LEU A 2 9.43 -1.49 -22.44
CA LEU A 2 9.84 -0.20 -21.87
C LEU A 2 9.81 -0.15 -20.33
N GLY A 3 9.61 -1.29 -19.66
CA GLY A 3 9.64 -1.40 -18.21
C GLY A 3 8.68 -0.40 -17.54
N PRO A 4 9.15 0.41 -16.57
CA PRO A 4 8.36 1.46 -15.92
C PRO A 4 7.78 2.52 -16.87
N LEU A 5 8.34 2.67 -18.08
CA LEU A 5 7.90 3.64 -19.08
C LEU A 5 6.85 3.07 -20.04
N HIS A 6 6.43 1.82 -19.86
CA HIS A 6 5.38 1.23 -20.67
C HIS A 6 3.99 1.69 -20.17
N PRO A 7 3.08 2.17 -21.05
CA PRO A 7 1.80 2.75 -20.63
C PRO A 7 0.84 1.77 -19.94
N THR A 8 1.08 0.46 -20.04
CA THR A 8 0.33 -0.57 -19.29
C THR A 8 1.04 -1.05 -18.02
N PHE A 9 2.22 -0.53 -17.71
CA PHE A 9 2.96 -0.89 -16.49
C PHE A 9 2.39 -0.12 -15.30
N ASN A 10 1.51 -0.78 -14.55
CA ASN A 10 1.02 -0.24 -13.29
C ASN A 10 1.72 -0.94 -12.11
N ILE A 11 2.76 -0.30 -11.58
CA ILE A 11 3.54 -0.82 -10.45
C ILE A 11 2.67 -1.08 -9.22
N VAL A 12 1.65 -0.24 -8.98
CA VAL A 12 0.74 -0.40 -7.86
C VAL A 12 -0.07 -1.69 -7.97
N ASP A 13 -0.51 -2.04 -9.18
CA ASP A 13 -1.25 -3.29 -9.41
C ASP A 13 -0.35 -4.52 -9.27
N ILE A 14 0.90 -4.43 -9.74
CA ILE A 14 1.90 -5.49 -9.59
C ILE A 14 2.16 -5.76 -8.10
N ILE A 15 2.43 -4.72 -7.31
CA ILE A 15 2.65 -4.86 -5.87
C ILE A 15 1.40 -5.41 -5.20
N ARG A 16 0.21 -4.90 -5.53
CA ARG A 16 -1.07 -5.36 -4.93
C ARG A 16 -1.29 -6.85 -5.18
N ASN A 17 -1.11 -7.29 -6.42
CA ASN A 17 -1.28 -8.70 -6.79
C ASN A 17 -0.22 -9.58 -6.14
N GLY A 18 1.03 -9.10 -6.04
CA GLY A 18 2.10 -9.76 -5.30
C GLY A 18 1.73 -9.96 -3.82
N LEU A 19 1.30 -8.89 -3.14
CA LEU A 19 0.87 -8.94 -1.74
C LEU A 19 -0.29 -9.90 -1.52
N ARG A 20 -1.32 -9.89 -2.39
CA ARG A 20 -2.45 -10.83 -2.32
C ARG A 20 -2.04 -12.30 -2.46
N ARG A 21 -0.98 -12.57 -3.23
CA ARG A 21 -0.44 -13.90 -3.48
C ARG A 21 0.43 -14.41 -2.33
N ILE A 22 1.25 -13.55 -1.73
CA ILE A 22 2.23 -13.96 -0.70
C ILE A 22 1.66 -13.90 0.72
N LEU A 23 0.70 -13.00 1.00
CA LEU A 23 0.19 -12.83 2.35
C LEU A 23 -0.88 -13.88 2.68
N PRO A 24 -0.78 -14.55 3.84
CA PRO A 24 -1.80 -15.49 4.27
C PRO A 24 -3.15 -14.79 4.49
N PRO A 25 -4.28 -15.53 4.45
CA PRO A 25 -5.63 -14.97 4.66
C PRO A 25 -5.78 -14.15 5.94
N ASN A 26 -5.12 -14.57 7.03
CA ASN A 26 -5.16 -13.93 8.35
C ASN A 26 -3.99 -12.94 8.60
N ALA A 27 -3.29 -12.48 7.56
CA ALA A 27 -2.15 -11.57 7.73
C ALA A 27 -2.48 -10.30 8.55
N HIS A 28 -3.70 -9.77 8.40
CA HIS A 28 -4.17 -8.61 9.15
C HIS A 28 -4.27 -8.84 10.67
N GLU A 29 -4.68 -10.03 11.10
CA GLU A 29 -4.67 -10.43 12.51
C GLU A 29 -3.24 -10.59 13.02
N ILE A 30 -2.38 -11.21 12.19
CA ILE A 30 -0.97 -11.39 12.52
C ILE A 30 -0.26 -10.04 12.66
N CYS A 31 -0.55 -9.06 11.81
CA CYS A 31 0.15 -7.78 11.82
C CYS A 31 -0.42 -6.79 12.84
N SER A 32 -1.69 -6.91 13.22
CA SER A 32 -2.33 -5.97 14.14
C SER A 32 -1.63 -5.96 15.51
N GLY A 33 -1.25 -4.77 15.97
CA GLY A 33 -0.49 -4.57 17.21
C GLY A 33 1.02 -4.90 17.11
N ARG A 34 1.50 -5.43 15.99
CA ARG A 34 2.92 -5.81 15.78
C ARG A 34 3.60 -5.05 14.66
N LEU A 35 2.86 -4.66 13.63
CA LEU A 35 3.36 -3.91 12.49
C LEU A 35 2.89 -2.46 12.58
N PHE A 36 3.82 -1.51 12.46
CA PHE A 36 3.55 -0.08 12.47
C PHE A 36 3.94 0.50 11.11
N ILE A 37 2.95 1.00 10.37
CA ILE A 37 3.15 1.53 9.02
C ILE A 37 3.02 3.05 9.07
N SER A 38 4.08 3.72 8.64
CA SER A 38 4.17 5.17 8.54
C SER A 38 3.64 5.63 7.19
N LEU A 39 2.70 6.57 7.20
CA LEU A 39 2.06 7.13 6.02
C LEU A 39 2.11 8.66 6.06
N THR A 40 2.16 9.28 4.89
CA THR A 40 1.98 10.72 4.75
C THR A 40 0.53 11.00 4.39
N HIS A 41 -0.19 11.74 5.25
CA HIS A 41 -1.51 12.22 4.92
C HIS A 41 -1.42 13.32 3.88
N TRP A 42 -1.83 13.01 2.64
CA TRP A 42 -1.62 13.86 1.46
C TRP A 42 -2.13 15.29 1.60
N LYS A 43 -3.21 15.51 2.36
CA LYS A 43 -3.86 16.83 2.44
C LYS A 43 -3.09 17.83 3.31
N ASP A 44 -2.46 17.37 4.38
CA ASP A 44 -1.80 18.24 5.37
C ASP A 44 -0.31 17.89 5.57
N ASN A 45 0.22 16.94 4.79
CA ASN A 45 1.59 16.43 4.85
C ASN A 45 2.02 15.90 6.21
N LYS A 46 1.06 15.54 7.07
CA LYS A 46 1.37 14.99 8.40
C LYS A 46 1.66 13.52 8.33
N ASN A 47 2.51 13.07 9.26
CA ASN A 47 2.74 11.66 9.46
C ASN A 47 1.59 11.01 10.23
N VAL A 48 1.14 9.85 9.78
CA VAL A 48 0.13 9.02 10.44
C VAL A 48 0.66 7.60 10.55
N ILE A 49 0.58 7.03 11.75
CA ILE A 49 0.99 5.65 12.02
C ILE A 49 -0.23 4.76 12.10
N ILE A 50 -0.26 3.69 11.31
CA ILE A 50 -1.30 2.66 11.33
C ILE A 50 -0.72 1.37 11.90
N ASN A 51 -1.39 0.79 12.90
CA ASN A 51 -0.98 -0.48 13.51
C ASN A 51 -2.13 -1.49 13.73
N GLN A 52 -3.35 -1.16 13.31
CA GLN A 52 -4.52 -2.02 13.39
C GLN A 52 -5.11 -2.21 11.98
N PHE A 53 -5.48 -3.44 11.66
CA PHE A 53 -6.00 -3.82 10.34
C PHE A 53 -7.26 -4.68 10.51
N LYS A 54 -8.40 -4.27 9.95
CA LYS A 54 -9.70 -4.95 10.09
C LYS A 54 -9.82 -6.21 9.23
N ASN A 55 -9.15 -6.23 8.09
CA ASN A 55 -9.14 -7.37 7.17
C ASN A 55 -7.88 -7.36 6.31
N ARG A 56 -7.64 -8.46 5.58
CA ARG A 56 -6.45 -8.63 4.74
C ARG A 56 -6.34 -7.56 3.66
N GLU A 57 -7.45 -7.15 3.05
CA GLU A 57 -7.43 -6.13 2.00
C GLU A 57 -7.10 -4.75 2.55
N GLU A 58 -7.53 -4.41 3.78
CA GLU A 58 -7.12 -3.17 4.44
C GLU A 58 -5.61 -3.15 4.73
N LEU A 59 -5.03 -4.26 5.22
CA LEU A 59 -3.58 -4.38 5.38
C LEU A 59 -2.85 -4.15 4.05
N ILE A 60 -3.29 -4.81 2.98
CA ILE A 60 -2.70 -4.66 1.63
C ILE A 60 -2.82 -3.21 1.16
N GLN A 61 -3.97 -2.58 1.37
CA GLN A 61 -4.17 -1.19 0.97
C GLN A 61 -3.24 -0.24 1.72
N VAL A 62 -3.06 -0.43 3.03
CA VAL A 62 -2.13 0.36 3.83
C VAL A 62 -0.68 0.18 3.37
N LEU A 63 -0.26 -1.06 3.07
CA LEU A 63 1.05 -1.34 2.49
C LEU A 63 1.25 -0.63 1.15
N ILE A 64 0.24 -0.67 0.28
CA ILE A 64 0.25 0.04 -1.01
C ILE A 64 0.38 1.56 -0.82
N CYS A 65 -0.37 2.14 0.12
CA CYS A 65 -0.24 3.56 0.47
C CYS A 65 1.17 3.91 0.96
N SER A 66 1.81 3.04 1.74
CA SER A 66 3.18 3.26 2.23
C SER A 66 4.25 3.15 1.14
N SER A 67 4.02 2.31 0.13
CA SER A 67 4.92 2.14 -1.01
C SER A 67 4.70 3.14 -2.14
N PHE A 68 3.70 4.02 -2.02
CA PHE A 68 3.39 4.99 -3.06
C PHE A 68 4.41 6.15 -3.03
N VAL A 69 5.28 6.20 -4.03
CA VAL A 69 6.19 7.33 -4.24
C VAL A 69 5.60 8.23 -5.31
N PRO A 70 5.25 9.50 -5.00
CA PRO A 70 4.74 10.44 -5.98
C PRO A 70 5.65 10.53 -7.21
N TYR A 71 5.07 10.72 -8.39
CA TYR A 71 5.73 10.73 -9.70
C TYR A 71 6.28 9.37 -10.18
N TRP A 72 6.66 8.48 -9.28
CA TRP A 72 7.13 7.12 -9.61
C TRP A 72 5.99 6.12 -9.75
N SER A 73 5.03 6.19 -8.82
CA SER A 73 3.88 5.28 -8.74
C SER A 73 2.61 5.88 -9.37
N GLY A 74 2.67 7.12 -9.84
CA GLY A 74 1.54 7.91 -10.34
C GLY A 74 1.44 9.28 -9.67
N ILE A 75 0.41 10.05 -10.04
CA ILE A 75 0.14 11.40 -9.49
C ILE A 75 -0.89 11.34 -8.35
N ILE A 76 -1.88 10.44 -8.45
CA ILE A 76 -2.97 10.34 -7.49
C ILE A 76 -2.64 9.22 -6.50
N PRO A 77 -2.45 9.53 -5.20
CA PRO A 77 -2.16 8.51 -4.21
C PRO A 77 -3.38 7.61 -3.94
N PRO A 78 -3.15 6.32 -3.63
CA PRO A 78 -4.21 5.41 -3.19
C PRO A 78 -4.78 5.88 -1.85
N LYS A 79 -6.09 5.71 -1.67
CA LYS A 79 -6.79 6.08 -0.43
C LYS A 79 -6.97 4.87 0.47
N PHE A 80 -6.80 5.04 1.76
CA PHE A 80 -7.23 4.11 2.78
C PHE A 80 -7.97 4.91 3.86
N ARG A 81 -9.04 4.32 4.39
CA ARG A 81 -9.92 4.80 5.47
C ARG A 81 -9.98 6.32 5.70
#